data_AF-A0AB33UEX2-F1
#
_entry.id   AF-A0AB33UEX2-F1
#
_cell.length_a   1.000
_cell.length_b   1.000
_cell.length_c   1.000
_cell.angle_alpha   90.00
_cell.angle_beta   90.00
_cell.angle_gamma   90.00
#
_symmetry.space_group_name_H-M   'P 1'
#
loop_
_entity.id
_entity.type
_entity.pdbx_description
1 polymer ?
#
loop_
_entity_poly.entity_id
_entity_poly.type
_entity_poly.pdbx_seq_one_letter_code
_entity_poly.pdbx_strand_id
1 'polypeptide(L)'
;MSYYYEKLTGKVAKHLARFPYYATDKILNLMQFQDNNQQFLISDKHLYDYFEEQKHQLSTDEKLSILFSLFKGRIDIYAKSYIDENGKINYFPSYNYGWKKLPVEKRTCQPLTKQVLLAHLRGEISIGIFPMSLSDTCSFWAIDFDKNNWREEVSILRDTAEQHGFEGHIEISRSGNGAHLWFFFEEEIACQQARNVGKRLPKQMY
;
A
#
# COMPACT_ATOMS: atom_id res chain seq x y z
N MET A 1 24.27 -0.18 -11.27
CA MET A 1 23.37 -1.01 -12.10
C MET A 1 22.02 -0.31 -12.11
N SER A 2 21.55 0.14 -13.28
CA SER A 2 20.35 0.98 -13.37
C SER A 2 19.08 0.14 -13.48
N TYR A 3 18.02 0.63 -12.83
CA TYR A 3 16.68 0.08 -12.88
C TYR A 3 15.74 1.11 -13.48
N TYR A 4 14.70 0.65 -14.13
CA TYR A 4 13.78 1.47 -14.89
C TYR A 4 12.36 1.01 -14.62
N TYR A 5 11.41 1.94 -14.50
CA TYR A 5 10.00 1.61 -14.43
C TYR A 5 9.35 1.80 -15.80
N GLU A 6 8.57 0.82 -16.25
CA GLU A 6 7.72 0.95 -17.43
C GLU A 6 6.58 1.91 -17.10
N LYS A 7 6.50 3.04 -17.81
CA LYS A 7 5.55 4.12 -17.49
C LYS A 7 4.08 3.69 -17.54
N LEU A 8 3.76 2.70 -18.36
CA LEU A 8 2.38 2.25 -18.56
C LEU A 8 1.89 1.31 -17.45
N THR A 9 2.78 0.46 -16.92
CA THR A 9 2.40 -0.62 -16.00
C THR A 9 3.02 -0.50 -14.61
N GLY A 10 4.03 0.36 -14.45
CA GLY A 10 4.86 0.46 -13.24
C GLY A 10 5.83 -0.70 -13.06
N LYS A 11 5.90 -1.67 -14.00
CA LYS A 11 6.80 -2.81 -13.89
C LYS A 11 8.27 -2.38 -13.87
N VAL A 12 9.06 -3.03 -13.04
CA VAL A 12 10.49 -2.74 -12.90
C VAL A 12 11.29 -3.59 -13.87
N ALA A 13 12.08 -2.96 -14.72
CA ALA A 13 13.06 -3.58 -15.59
C ALA A 13 14.49 -3.21 -15.16
N LYS A 14 15.37 -4.21 -15.14
CA LYS A 14 16.79 -4.09 -14.87
C LYS A 14 17.54 -3.93 -16.18
N HIS A 15 18.44 -2.97 -16.27
CA HIS A 15 19.33 -2.83 -17.42
C HIS A 15 20.51 -3.81 -17.29
N LEU A 16 20.63 -4.75 -18.25
CA LEU A 16 21.63 -5.82 -18.23
C LEU A 16 22.86 -5.47 -19.07
N ALA A 17 22.65 -4.95 -20.28
CA ALA A 17 23.74 -4.65 -21.20
C ALA A 17 23.32 -3.60 -22.25
N ARG A 18 24.29 -2.83 -22.73
CA ARG A 18 24.13 -1.85 -23.80
C ARG A 18 25.11 -2.18 -24.91
N PHE A 19 24.64 -2.25 -26.16
CA PHE A 19 25.49 -2.61 -27.29
C PHE A 19 25.08 -1.92 -28.58
N PRO A 20 26.05 -1.64 -29.49
CA PRO A 20 25.76 -1.12 -30.81
C PRO A 20 25.09 -2.19 -31.67
N TYR A 21 24.14 -1.78 -32.51
CA TYR A 21 23.56 -2.65 -33.53
C TYR A 21 24.40 -2.57 -34.81
N TYR A 22 24.84 -3.75 -35.28
CA TYR A 22 25.82 -3.89 -36.37
C TYR A 22 25.46 -3.04 -37.60
N ALA A 23 26.46 -2.33 -38.11
CA ALA A 23 26.37 -1.48 -39.30
C ALA A 23 25.28 -0.39 -39.25
N THR A 24 24.93 0.09 -38.05
CA THR A 24 24.03 1.24 -37.85
C THR A 24 24.48 2.11 -36.67
N ASP A 25 23.98 3.34 -36.59
CA ASP A 25 24.17 4.21 -35.41
C ASP A 25 23.22 3.88 -34.25
N LYS A 26 22.47 2.77 -34.34
CA LYS A 26 21.51 2.39 -33.30
C LYS A 26 22.23 1.74 -32.12
N ILE A 27 21.86 2.16 -30.92
CA ILE A 27 22.25 1.52 -29.66
C ILE A 27 21.05 0.77 -29.10
N LEU A 28 21.26 -0.50 -28.71
CA LEU A 28 20.26 -1.34 -28.07
C LEU A 28 20.62 -1.56 -26.60
N ASN A 29 19.58 -1.60 -25.77
CA ASN A 29 19.64 -1.93 -24.36
C ASN A 29 18.92 -3.27 -24.14
N LEU A 30 19.61 -4.24 -23.54
CA LEU A 30 19.06 -5.48 -23.03
C LEU A 30 18.50 -5.23 -21.63
N MET A 31 17.20 -5.43 -21.50
CA MET A 31 16.44 -5.20 -20.28
C MET A 31 15.86 -6.51 -19.78
N GLN A 32 15.63 -6.63 -18.47
CA GLN A 32 14.97 -7.77 -17.85
C GLN A 32 13.93 -7.33 -16.82
N PHE A 33 12.68 -7.71 -17.00
CA PHE A 33 11.65 -7.48 -15.99
C PHE A 33 11.93 -8.27 -14.71
N GLN A 34 11.73 -7.64 -13.54
CA GLN A 34 12.01 -8.24 -12.23
C GLN A 34 10.93 -9.22 -11.76
N ASP A 35 9.70 -9.10 -12.26
CA ASP A 35 8.57 -9.94 -11.84
C ASP A 35 8.62 -11.35 -12.46
N ASN A 36 9.00 -11.46 -13.73
CA ASN A 36 8.94 -12.71 -14.50
C ASN A 36 10.26 -13.11 -15.17
N ASN A 37 11.34 -12.35 -14.96
CA ASN A 37 12.65 -12.53 -15.60
C ASN A 37 12.66 -12.46 -17.14
N GLN A 38 11.57 -12.00 -17.77
CA GLN A 38 11.48 -11.84 -19.22
C GLN A 38 12.46 -10.77 -19.69
N GLN A 39 13.23 -11.11 -20.73
CA GLN A 39 14.18 -10.20 -21.34
C GLN A 39 13.62 -9.59 -22.62
N PHE A 40 14.01 -8.35 -22.90
CA PHE A 40 13.64 -7.65 -24.12
C PHE A 40 14.74 -6.68 -24.56
N LEU A 41 14.70 -6.31 -25.84
CA LEU A 41 15.58 -5.30 -26.41
C LEU A 41 14.79 -4.03 -26.69
N ILE A 42 15.38 -2.90 -26.35
CA ILE A 42 14.83 -1.58 -26.67
C ILE A 42 15.95 -0.67 -27.15
N SER A 43 15.69 0.13 -28.19
CA SER A 43 16.67 1.11 -28.65
C SER A 43 16.80 2.25 -27.64
N ASP A 44 18.00 2.76 -27.47
CA ASP A 44 18.32 3.88 -26.57
C ASP A 44 17.41 5.09 -26.79
N LYS A 45 17.12 5.41 -28.06
CA LYS A 45 16.19 6.49 -28.46
C LYS A 45 14.79 6.35 -27.85
N HIS A 46 14.29 5.12 -27.75
CA HIS A 46 12.94 4.85 -27.25
C HIS A 46 12.93 4.46 -25.77
N LEU A 47 14.09 4.24 -25.14
CA LEU A 47 14.14 3.81 -23.74
C LEU A 47 13.38 4.79 -22.85
N TYR A 48 13.67 6.08 -22.98
CA TYR A 48 13.04 7.12 -22.16
C TYR A 48 11.59 7.45 -22.57
N ASP A 49 11.12 6.95 -23.72
CA ASP A 49 9.72 7.10 -24.11
C ASP A 49 8.85 6.18 -23.25
N TYR A 50 9.27 4.92 -23.09
CA TYR A 50 8.52 3.87 -22.40
C TYR A 50 8.94 3.66 -20.94
N PHE A 51 10.16 4.05 -20.58
CA PHE A 51 10.74 3.81 -19.27
C PHE A 51 11.24 5.09 -18.63
N GLU A 52 11.24 5.11 -17.30
CA GLU A 52 11.88 6.15 -16.51
C GLU A 52 12.94 5.52 -15.62
N GLU A 53 14.16 6.09 -15.62
CA GLU A 53 15.22 5.61 -14.75
C GLU A 53 14.82 5.82 -13.30
N GLN A 54 14.93 4.76 -12.51
CA GLN A 54 14.76 4.80 -11.07
C GLN A 54 15.93 5.56 -10.44
N LYS A 55 15.76 6.88 -10.31
CA LYS A 55 16.77 7.79 -9.73
C LYS A 55 16.96 7.58 -8.23
N HIS A 56 15.99 7.00 -7.54
CA HIS A 56 16.03 6.73 -6.10
C HIS A 56 15.82 5.24 -5.83
N GLN A 57 16.88 4.58 -5.35
CA GLN A 57 16.78 3.26 -4.73
C GLN A 57 16.65 3.45 -3.23
N LEU A 58 15.40 3.51 -2.77
CA LEU A 58 15.15 3.29 -1.35
C LEU A 58 15.50 1.84 -1.03
N SER A 59 16.35 1.65 -0.03
CA SER A 59 16.57 0.37 0.62
C SER A 59 15.25 -0.19 1.14
N THR A 60 15.22 -1.51 1.40
CA THR A 60 14.07 -2.14 2.05
C THR A 60 13.70 -1.43 3.36
N ASP A 61 14.70 -0.96 4.11
CA ASP A 61 14.50 -0.33 5.40
C ASP A 61 13.90 1.08 5.26
N GLU A 62 14.33 1.85 4.25
CA GLU A 62 13.73 3.15 3.95
C GLU A 62 12.28 2.99 3.46
N LYS A 63 12.00 2.00 2.60
CA LYS A 63 10.62 1.71 2.15
C LYS A 63 9.72 1.35 3.33
N LEU A 64 10.21 0.49 4.23
CA LEU A 64 9.49 0.13 5.44
C LEU A 64 9.28 1.35 6.34
N SER A 65 10.30 2.19 6.51
CA SER A 65 10.21 3.41 7.31
C SER A 65 9.13 4.36 6.79
N ILE A 66 9.02 4.53 5.47
CA ILE A 66 7.95 5.33 4.85
C ILE A 66 6.58 4.72 5.13
N LEU A 67 6.41 3.41 4.87
CA LEU A 67 5.14 2.73 5.13
C LEU A 67 4.69 2.88 6.59
N PHE A 68 5.63 2.69 7.53
CA PHE A 68 5.38 2.87 8.96
C PHE A 68 5.07 4.31 9.34
N SER A 69 5.68 5.29 8.67
CA SER A 69 5.43 6.69 8.96
C SER A 69 4.00 7.12 8.61
N LEU A 70 3.41 6.45 7.60
CA LEU A 70 2.03 6.69 7.16
C LEU A 70 1.04 5.85 7.97
N PHE A 71 1.26 4.53 8.05
CA PHE A 71 0.35 3.60 8.72
C PHE A 71 0.74 3.36 10.18
N LYS A 72 0.86 4.44 10.95
CA LYS A 72 1.15 4.38 12.40
C LYS A 72 -0.11 3.93 13.16
N GLY A 73 -0.05 2.73 13.72
CA GLY A 73 -1.05 2.17 14.62
C GLY A 73 -0.39 1.40 15.75
N ARG A 74 -1.13 0.48 16.36
CA ARG A 74 -0.57 -0.38 17.41
C ARG A 74 0.51 -1.30 16.86
N ILE A 75 1.63 -1.39 17.58
CA ILE A 75 2.77 -2.26 17.26
C ILE A 75 2.83 -3.51 18.14
N ASP A 76 2.08 -3.54 19.24
CA ASP A 76 2.03 -4.67 20.18
C ASP A 76 1.04 -5.76 19.73
N ILE A 77 0.29 -5.51 18.64
CA ILE A 77 -0.66 -6.42 18.04
C ILE A 77 -0.84 -6.12 16.54
N TYR A 78 -1.23 -7.12 15.77
CA TYR A 78 -1.72 -6.95 14.40
C TYR A 78 -2.87 -7.93 14.14
N ALA A 79 -3.63 -7.72 13.07
CA ALA A 79 -4.68 -8.64 12.66
C ALA A 79 -4.13 -9.65 11.65
N LYS A 80 -4.38 -10.94 11.83
CA LYS A 80 -4.05 -12.01 10.88
C LYS A 80 -5.25 -12.32 10.01
N SER A 81 -5.05 -12.42 8.70
CA SER A 81 -6.08 -12.93 7.80
C SER A 81 -6.18 -14.45 7.87
N TYR A 82 -7.38 -15.00 7.70
CA TYR A 82 -7.62 -16.39 7.33
C TYR A 82 -8.81 -16.46 6.37
N ILE A 83 -8.89 -17.56 5.62
CA ILE A 83 -10.05 -17.87 4.77
C ILE A 83 -10.92 -18.84 5.58
N ASP A 84 -12.20 -18.52 5.75
CA ASP A 84 -13.15 -19.41 6.39
C ASP A 84 -13.63 -20.53 5.45
N GLU A 85 -14.48 -21.42 5.96
CA GLU A 85 -15.05 -22.54 5.21
C GLU A 85 -15.87 -22.11 3.98
N ASN A 86 -16.37 -20.87 3.95
CA ASN A 86 -17.14 -20.30 2.84
C ASN A 86 -16.26 -19.53 1.84
N GLY A 87 -14.93 -19.55 2.01
CA GLY A 87 -14.00 -18.83 1.16
C GLY A 87 -13.89 -17.33 1.48
N LYS A 88 -14.53 -16.84 2.56
CA LYS A 88 -14.47 -15.43 2.94
C LYS A 88 -13.21 -15.15 3.77
N ILE A 89 -12.57 -14.04 3.46
CA ILE A 89 -11.39 -13.57 4.19
C ILE A 89 -11.83 -12.85 5.46
N ASN A 90 -11.35 -13.32 6.60
CA ASN A 90 -11.65 -12.79 7.92
C ASN A 90 -10.36 -12.42 8.64
N TYR A 91 -10.46 -11.52 9.61
CA TYR A 91 -9.33 -11.03 10.39
C TYR A 91 -9.53 -11.29 11.88
N PHE A 92 -8.47 -11.69 12.58
CA PHE A 92 -8.47 -11.87 14.03
C PHE A 92 -7.16 -11.35 14.65
N PRO A 93 -7.14 -10.97 15.94
CA PRO A 93 -5.92 -10.49 16.57
C PRO A 93 -4.81 -11.55 16.61
N SER A 94 -3.56 -11.12 16.50
CA SER A 94 -2.36 -11.97 16.38
C SER A 94 -2.00 -12.70 17.68
N TYR A 95 -2.83 -13.62 18.17
CA TYR A 95 -2.53 -14.32 19.42
C TYR A 95 -1.35 -15.30 19.34
N ASN A 96 -0.65 -15.50 20.47
CA ASN A 96 0.39 -16.51 20.65
C ASN A 96 -0.16 -17.94 20.56
N TYR A 97 0.71 -18.91 20.23
CA TYR A 97 0.31 -20.31 20.10
C TYR A 97 -0.39 -20.83 21.36
N GLY A 98 -1.44 -21.64 21.18
CA GLY A 98 -2.24 -22.20 22.28
C GLY A 98 -3.39 -21.31 22.79
N TRP A 99 -3.53 -20.07 22.28
CA TRP A 99 -4.55 -19.12 22.73
C TRP A 99 -6.00 -19.62 22.70
N LYS A 100 -6.35 -20.53 21.78
CA LYS A 100 -7.69 -21.11 21.66
C LYS A 100 -8.11 -21.88 22.92
N LYS A 101 -7.14 -22.36 23.71
CA LYS A 101 -7.36 -23.07 24.98
C LYS A 101 -7.34 -22.13 26.19
N LEU A 102 -7.07 -20.84 25.99
CA LEU A 102 -6.97 -19.85 27.06
C LEU A 102 -8.24 -18.98 27.15
N PRO A 103 -8.66 -18.64 28.39
CA PRO A 103 -9.60 -17.54 28.62
C PRO A 103 -9.10 -16.24 27.98
N VAL A 104 -10.03 -15.36 27.57
CA VAL A 104 -9.71 -14.15 26.78
C VAL A 104 -8.69 -13.27 27.49
N GLU A 105 -8.87 -13.08 28.80
CA GLU A 105 -8.02 -12.28 29.67
C GLU A 105 -6.58 -12.81 29.83
N LYS A 106 -6.34 -14.08 29.48
CA LYS A 106 -4.99 -14.70 29.52
C LYS A 106 -4.34 -14.77 28.14
N ARG A 107 -5.02 -14.34 27.07
CA ARG A 107 -4.46 -14.38 25.72
C ARG A 107 -3.44 -13.25 25.56
N THR A 108 -2.26 -13.61 25.09
CA THR A 108 -1.21 -12.65 24.73
C THR A 108 -1.10 -12.53 23.23
N CYS A 109 -0.80 -11.32 22.77
CA CYS A 109 -0.69 -11.00 21.35
C CYS A 109 0.76 -11.00 20.88
N GLN A 110 0.94 -11.15 19.59
CA GLN A 110 2.20 -11.08 18.88
C GLN A 110 2.37 -9.68 18.32
N PRO A 111 3.52 -9.03 18.55
CA PRO A 111 3.76 -7.70 18.06
C PRO A 111 3.89 -7.68 16.53
N LEU A 112 3.58 -6.53 15.95
CA LEU A 112 3.85 -6.22 14.55
C LEU A 112 5.35 -5.96 14.36
N THR A 113 6.09 -7.00 13.98
CA THR A 113 7.54 -6.89 13.76
C THR A 113 7.87 -6.57 12.31
N LYS A 114 9.12 -6.12 12.08
CA LYS A 114 9.68 -5.93 10.73
C LYS A 114 9.52 -7.18 9.86
N GLN A 115 9.72 -8.37 10.43
CA GLN A 115 9.60 -9.65 9.73
C GLN A 115 8.16 -9.93 9.30
N VAL A 116 7.17 -9.62 10.15
CA VAL A 116 5.74 -9.77 9.81
C VAL A 116 5.37 -8.87 8.64
N LEU A 117 5.87 -7.63 8.61
CA LEU A 117 5.63 -6.72 7.50
C LEU A 117 6.33 -7.12 6.21
N LEU A 118 7.57 -7.60 6.30
CA LEU A 118 8.26 -8.14 5.13
C LEU A 118 7.49 -9.32 4.53
N ALA A 119 7.01 -10.23 5.35
CA ALA A 119 6.16 -11.33 4.90
C ALA A 119 4.87 -10.81 4.25
N HIS A 120 4.27 -9.75 4.82
CA HIS A 120 3.09 -9.12 4.22
C HIS A 120 3.37 -8.50 2.85
N LEU A 121 4.43 -7.70 2.73
CA LEU A 121 4.80 -7.01 1.49
C LEU A 121 5.29 -7.98 0.40
N ARG A 122 5.77 -9.17 0.78
CA ARG A 122 6.10 -10.25 -0.15
C ARG A 122 4.88 -11.09 -0.58
N GLY A 123 3.70 -10.81 -0.01
CA GLY A 123 2.48 -11.57 -0.28
C GLY A 123 2.43 -12.94 0.39
N GLU A 124 3.34 -13.23 1.31
CA GLU A 124 3.38 -14.50 2.06
C GLU A 124 2.22 -14.59 3.06
N ILE A 125 1.82 -13.45 3.63
CA ILE A 125 0.67 -13.30 4.53
C ILE A 125 -0.11 -12.02 4.25
N SER A 126 -1.37 -11.95 4.66
CA SER A 126 -2.11 -10.68 4.74
C SER A 126 -2.37 -10.33 6.20
N ILE A 127 -2.05 -9.08 6.55
CA ILE A 127 -2.25 -8.55 7.89
C ILE A 127 -3.16 -7.32 7.85
N GLY A 128 -3.78 -7.01 8.98
CA GLY A 128 -4.41 -5.73 9.24
C GLY A 128 -3.70 -5.01 10.38
N ILE A 129 -3.79 -3.69 10.40
CA ILE A 129 -3.25 -2.83 11.46
C ILE A 129 -4.43 -2.36 12.33
N PHE A 130 -4.20 -2.20 13.63
CA PHE A 130 -5.14 -1.53 14.51
C PHE A 130 -4.77 -0.04 14.57
N PRO A 131 -5.51 0.87 13.90
CA PRO A 131 -5.10 2.27 13.72
C PRO A 131 -5.24 3.11 15.00
N MET A 132 -6.08 2.68 15.94
CA MET A 132 -6.33 3.36 17.20
C MET A 132 -5.29 2.95 18.25
N SER A 133 -4.62 3.94 18.82
CA SER A 133 -3.68 3.79 19.93
C SER A 133 -4.40 3.42 21.23
N LEU A 134 -3.63 3.08 22.28
CA LEU A 134 -4.19 2.86 23.62
C LEU A 134 -4.70 4.15 24.29
N SER A 135 -4.36 5.31 23.73
CA SER A 135 -4.78 6.63 24.21
C SER A 135 -5.98 7.20 23.43
N ASP A 136 -6.68 6.38 22.62
CA ASP A 136 -7.80 6.79 21.74
C ASP A 136 -7.39 7.88 20.72
N THR A 137 -6.15 7.78 20.22
CA THR A 137 -5.59 8.61 19.15
C THR A 137 -5.28 7.80 17.89
N CYS A 138 -5.19 8.46 16.73
CA CYS A 138 -4.79 7.83 15.48
C CYS A 138 -3.97 8.80 14.60
N SER A 139 -3.08 8.24 13.76
CA SER A 139 -2.29 9.01 12.78
C SER A 139 -2.90 9.01 11.38
N PHE A 140 -3.94 8.23 11.15
CA PHE A 140 -4.63 8.16 9.86
C PHE A 140 -6.07 7.70 10.03
N TRP A 141 -6.87 7.89 8.99
CA TRP A 141 -8.20 7.32 8.86
C TRP A 141 -8.52 7.05 7.40
N ALA A 142 -9.56 6.26 7.16
CA ALA A 142 -10.02 5.91 5.83
C ALA A 142 -11.54 6.00 5.74
N ILE A 143 -12.02 6.32 4.54
CA ILE A 143 -13.42 6.13 4.14
C ILE A 143 -13.45 4.98 3.14
N ASP A 144 -14.29 3.99 3.43
CA ASP A 144 -14.46 2.79 2.63
C ASP A 144 -15.65 2.92 1.67
N PHE A 145 -15.43 2.59 0.39
CA PHE A 145 -16.40 2.67 -0.68
C PHE A 145 -16.61 1.31 -1.34
N ASP A 146 -17.74 0.67 -1.04
CA ASP A 146 -18.00 -0.75 -1.36
C ASP A 146 -19.23 -0.98 -2.25
N LYS A 147 -19.54 -0.06 -3.18
CA LYS A 147 -20.79 -0.10 -3.96
C LYS A 147 -20.65 0.31 -5.43
N ASN A 148 -21.74 0.14 -6.17
CA ASN A 148 -21.88 0.75 -7.50
C ASN A 148 -21.53 2.24 -7.43
N ASN A 149 -20.86 2.75 -8.47
CA ASN A 149 -20.39 4.13 -8.57
C ASN A 149 -19.29 4.56 -7.58
N TRP A 150 -18.64 3.63 -6.88
CA TRP A 150 -17.52 3.96 -5.96
C TRP A 150 -16.45 4.85 -6.60
N ARG A 151 -16.19 4.71 -7.92
CA ARG A 151 -15.21 5.52 -8.67
C ARG A 151 -15.57 6.99 -8.71
N GLU A 152 -16.85 7.29 -8.95
CA GLU A 152 -17.33 8.66 -9.01
C GLU A 152 -17.44 9.24 -7.60
N GLU A 153 -18.02 8.48 -6.66
CA GLU A 153 -18.18 8.90 -5.27
C GLU A 153 -16.84 9.20 -4.59
N VAL A 154 -15.84 8.33 -4.76
CA VAL A 154 -14.50 8.55 -4.17
C VAL A 154 -13.81 9.76 -4.80
N SER A 155 -14.00 10.00 -6.10
CA SER A 155 -13.41 11.17 -6.76
C SER A 155 -14.03 12.47 -6.27
N ILE A 156 -15.37 12.54 -6.21
CA ILE A 156 -16.08 13.73 -5.72
C ILE A 156 -15.70 14.00 -4.26
N LEU A 157 -15.60 12.95 -3.43
CA LEU A 157 -15.24 13.15 -2.03
C LEU A 157 -13.77 13.58 -1.87
N ARG A 158 -12.85 13.07 -2.70
CA ARG A 158 -11.46 13.55 -2.74
C ARG A 158 -11.41 15.04 -3.07
N ASP A 159 -12.10 15.46 -4.14
CA ASP A 159 -12.14 16.86 -4.57
C ASP A 159 -12.76 17.77 -3.48
N THR A 160 -13.83 17.30 -2.83
CA THR A 160 -14.47 18.00 -1.71
C THR A 160 -13.53 18.11 -0.50
N ALA A 161 -12.76 17.06 -0.22
CA ALA A 161 -11.75 17.06 0.84
C ALA A 161 -10.66 18.11 0.59
N GLU A 162 -10.13 18.14 -0.64
CA GLU A 162 -9.10 19.09 -1.07
C GLU A 162 -9.59 20.54 -0.93
N GLN A 163 -10.84 20.83 -1.30
CA GLN A 163 -11.45 22.15 -1.11
C GLN A 163 -11.53 22.60 0.36
N HIS A 164 -11.58 21.65 1.29
CA HIS A 164 -11.59 21.89 2.74
C HIS A 164 -10.20 21.77 3.38
N GLY A 165 -9.15 21.63 2.58
CA GLY A 165 -7.76 21.56 3.04
C GLY A 165 -7.34 20.18 3.55
N PHE A 166 -8.08 19.12 3.22
CA PHE A 166 -7.69 17.74 3.54
C PHE A 166 -7.15 17.03 2.30
N GLU A 167 -5.90 16.55 2.38
CA GLU A 167 -5.29 15.76 1.31
C GLU A 167 -5.72 14.30 1.43
N GLY A 168 -6.52 13.84 0.46
CA GLY A 168 -7.04 12.47 0.40
C GLY A 168 -6.36 11.62 -0.67
N HIS A 169 -5.94 10.41 -0.32
CA HIS A 169 -5.25 9.49 -1.23
C HIS A 169 -6.13 8.26 -1.53
N ILE A 170 -6.35 7.98 -2.81
CA ILE A 170 -7.21 6.87 -3.24
C ILE A 170 -6.39 5.59 -3.40
N GLU A 171 -6.87 4.50 -2.81
CA GLU A 171 -6.39 3.14 -3.04
C GLU A 171 -7.55 2.28 -3.54
N ILE A 172 -7.36 1.55 -4.64
CA ILE A 172 -8.34 0.56 -5.11
C ILE A 172 -8.26 -0.65 -4.19
N SER A 173 -9.40 -1.08 -3.64
CA SER A 173 -9.47 -2.23 -2.76
C SER A 173 -8.92 -3.49 -3.43
N ARG A 174 -8.47 -4.46 -2.62
CA ARG A 174 -7.99 -5.76 -3.11
C ARG A 174 -8.98 -6.48 -4.03
N SER A 175 -10.29 -6.27 -3.85
CA SER A 175 -11.32 -6.90 -4.68
C SER A 175 -11.43 -6.29 -6.08
N GLY A 176 -10.92 -5.08 -6.28
CA GLY A 176 -11.14 -4.26 -7.48
C GLY A 176 -12.54 -3.64 -7.58
N ASN A 177 -13.44 -3.93 -6.63
CA ASN A 177 -14.85 -3.53 -6.64
C ASN A 177 -15.18 -2.42 -5.64
N GLY A 178 -14.15 -1.72 -5.16
CA GLY A 178 -14.28 -0.66 -4.17
C GLY A 178 -12.96 0.08 -4.02
N ALA A 179 -12.95 1.12 -3.20
CA ALA A 179 -11.76 1.91 -2.92
C ALA A 179 -11.77 2.42 -1.47
N HIS A 180 -10.58 2.74 -0.98
CA HIS A 180 -10.41 3.47 0.26
C HIS A 180 -9.88 4.88 -0.05
N LEU A 181 -10.46 5.90 0.58
CA LEU A 181 -9.91 7.24 0.63
C LEU A 181 -9.16 7.43 1.95
N TRP A 182 -7.84 7.45 1.88
CA TRP A 182 -6.93 7.56 3.02
C TRP A 182 -6.58 9.00 3.32
N PHE A 183 -6.47 9.31 4.60
CA PHE A 183 -6.01 10.60 5.10
C PHE A 183 -4.98 10.36 6.20
N PHE A 184 -3.85 11.06 6.14
CA PHE A 184 -2.74 10.93 7.08
C PHE A 184 -2.54 12.24 7.82
N PHE A 185 -2.19 12.15 9.10
CA PHE A 185 -1.92 13.30 9.96
C PHE A 185 -0.44 13.35 10.32
N GLU A 186 0.12 14.55 10.35
CA GLU A 186 1.49 14.78 10.79
C GLU A 186 1.68 14.40 12.27
N GLU A 187 0.69 14.77 13.08
CA GLU A 187 0.59 14.42 14.50
C GLU A 187 -0.65 13.57 14.77
N GLU A 188 -0.59 12.71 15.79
CA GLU A 188 -1.75 11.94 16.21
C GLU A 188 -2.89 12.85 16.68
N ILE A 189 -4.11 12.57 16.23
CA ILE A 189 -5.32 13.27 16.67
C ILE A 189 -6.23 12.34 17.45
N ALA A 190 -7.15 12.91 18.24
CA ALA A 190 -8.16 12.09 18.92
C ALA A 190 -9.03 11.36 17.88
N CYS A 191 -9.27 10.07 18.06
CA CYS A 191 -10.09 9.29 17.12
C CYS A 191 -11.52 9.87 17.01
N GLN A 192 -12.02 10.52 18.07
CA GLN A 192 -13.29 11.22 18.03
C GLN A 192 -13.30 12.38 17.01
N GLN A 193 -12.20 13.14 16.90
CA GLN A 193 -12.07 14.22 15.93
C GLN A 193 -12.04 13.65 14.50
N ALA A 194 -11.22 12.62 14.26
CA ALA A 194 -11.17 11.92 12.97
C ALA A 194 -12.57 11.43 12.53
N ARG A 195 -13.30 10.75 13.43
CA ARG A 195 -14.67 10.28 13.17
C ARG A 195 -15.65 11.42 12.89
N ASN A 196 -15.49 12.57 13.56
CA ASN A 196 -16.36 13.72 13.33
C ASN A 196 -16.14 14.34 11.95
N VAL A 197 -14.89 14.43 11.49
CA VAL A 197 -14.56 14.85 10.12
C VAL A 197 -15.16 13.87 9.11
N GLY A 198 -14.93 12.57 9.30
CA GLY A 198 -15.46 11.53 8.41
C GLY A 198 -16.98 11.46 8.31
N LYS A 199 -17.70 11.89 9.34
CA LYS A 199 -19.18 12.00 9.31
C LYS A 199 -19.69 13.27 8.64
N ARG A 200 -18.87 14.32 8.58
CA ARG A 200 -19.26 15.64 8.04
C ARG A 200 -18.89 15.78 6.57
N LEU A 201 -17.71 15.32 6.19
CA LEU A 201 -17.18 15.49 4.84
C LEU A 201 -18.12 14.94 3.75
N PRO A 202 -18.70 13.72 3.86
CA PRO A 202 -19.64 13.22 2.86
C PRO A 202 -20.94 14.04 2.76
N LYS A 203 -21.32 14.76 3.82
CA LYS A 203 -22.52 15.60 3.81
C LYS A 203 -22.34 16.91 3.04
N GLN A 204 -21.12 17.25 2.67
CA GLN A 204 -20.81 18.42 1.86
C GLN A 204 -20.77 18.11 0.35
N MET A 205 -20.99 16.84 -0.03
CA MET A 205 -21.12 16.43 -1.43
C MET A 205 -22.47 16.86 -2.05
N TYR A 206 -23.45 17.25 -1.23
CA TYR A 206 -24.82 17.63 -1.61
C TYR A 206 -25.16 19.00 -1.03
#